data_AF-A0A7Y2PAU0-F1
#
_entry.id   AF-A0A7Y2PAU0-F1
#
_cell.length_a   1.000
_cell.length_b   1.000
_cell.length_c   1.000
_cell.angle_alpha   90.00
_cell.angle_beta   90.00
_cell.angle_gamma   90.00
#
_symmetry.space_group_name_H-M   'P 1'
#
loop_
_entity.id
_entity.type
_entity.pdbx_description
1 polymer ?
#
loop_
_entity_poly.entity_id
_entity_poly.type
_entity_poly.pdbx_seq_one_letter_code
_entity_poly.pdbx_strand_id
1 'polypeptide(L)'
;MGTCRVCNAESSFIARELAVCLPCIRGNPKSALVTAREAHARSRSVFGLPERPPDDPEGVPCDLCVNECRIPENGTGYCGVRETREGSIVGVSPSQGKLSWYRDPLPSNCVADWVCPGGTGAGYPEFARCPGPEEGCTNLAVFFHACTFNCLYCQNWQYRLKTFDPATSTPEDLL
;
A
#
# COMPACT_ATOMS: atom_id res chain seq x y z
N MET A 1 7.07 9.83 -23.65
CA MET A 1 8.53 9.72 -23.43
C MET A 1 8.86 10.41 -22.10
N GLY A 2 9.72 9.81 -21.29
CA GLY A 2 10.23 10.41 -20.05
C GLY A 2 11.72 10.68 -20.14
N THR A 3 12.22 11.56 -19.26
CA THR A 3 13.62 11.99 -19.24
C THR A 3 14.23 11.66 -17.89
N CYS A 4 15.39 11.01 -17.88
CA CYS A 4 16.11 10.72 -16.65
C CYS A 4 16.82 11.97 -16.12
N ARG A 5 16.53 12.40 -14.89
CA ARG A 5 17.17 13.57 -14.26
C ARG A 5 18.62 13.36 -13.83
N VAL A 6 19.15 12.14 -13.95
CA VAL A 6 20.54 11.81 -13.59
C VAL A 6 21.47 11.86 -14.80
N CYS A 7 21.03 11.33 -15.95
CA CYS A 7 21.87 11.23 -17.16
C CYS A 7 21.28 11.94 -18.40
N ASN A 8 20.12 12.59 -18.26
CA ASN A 8 19.37 13.26 -19.34
C ASN A 8 18.93 12.35 -20.49
N ALA A 9 19.04 11.02 -20.35
CA ALA A 9 18.54 10.10 -21.34
C ALA A 9 17.01 10.21 -21.48
N GLU A 10 16.52 10.18 -22.71
CA GLU A 10 15.09 10.15 -23.03
C GLU A 10 14.70 8.77 -23.53
N SER A 11 13.56 8.25 -23.06
CA SER A 11 13.07 6.94 -23.48
C SER A 11 11.59 6.78 -23.13
N SER A 12 10.88 5.95 -23.91
CA SER A 12 9.53 5.49 -23.57
C SER A 12 9.53 4.58 -22.33
N PHE A 13 10.67 3.96 -21.99
CA PHE A 13 10.82 3.11 -20.81
C PHE A 13 11.14 3.89 -19.53
N ILE A 14 11.30 5.21 -19.60
CA ILE A 14 11.49 6.06 -18.42
C ILE A 14 10.13 6.60 -18.00
N ALA A 15 9.70 6.20 -16.81
CA ALA A 15 8.47 6.67 -16.21
C ALA A 15 8.60 8.16 -15.87
N ARG A 16 7.66 8.99 -16.34
CA ARG A 16 7.75 10.47 -16.23
C ARG A 16 7.78 10.93 -14.79
N GLU A 17 6.95 10.34 -13.94
CA GLU A 17 6.78 10.73 -12.54
C GLU A 17 7.99 10.33 -11.69
N LEU A 18 8.62 9.19 -11.99
CA LEU A 18 9.85 8.74 -11.33
C LEU A 18 11.07 9.51 -11.83
N ALA A 19 11.12 9.82 -13.14
CA ALA A 19 12.18 10.56 -13.80
C ALA A 19 13.61 9.97 -13.62
N VAL A 20 13.72 8.65 -13.46
CA VAL A 20 15.00 7.93 -13.38
C VAL A 20 14.95 6.68 -14.24
N CYS A 21 16.02 6.41 -15.02
CA CYS A 21 16.15 5.22 -15.84
C CYS A 21 16.77 4.04 -15.08
N LEU A 22 16.51 2.82 -15.54
CA LEU A 22 17.07 1.58 -14.97
C LEU A 22 18.62 1.58 -14.90
N PRO A 23 19.36 2.04 -15.94
CA PRO A 23 20.82 2.16 -15.85
C PRO A 23 21.29 3.03 -14.68
N CYS A 24 20.65 4.18 -14.43
CA CYS A 24 21.02 5.05 -13.31
C CYS A 24 20.64 4.45 -11.96
N ILE A 25 19.51 3.75 -11.85
CA ILE A 25 19.13 3.05 -10.62
C ILE A 25 20.20 2.02 -10.24
N ARG A 26 20.73 1.27 -11.22
CA ARG A 26 21.73 0.23 -10.99
C ARG A 26 23.16 0.77 -10.83
N GLY A 27 23.56 1.71 -11.69
CA GLY A 27 24.93 2.20 -11.79
C GLY A 27 25.24 3.45 -10.96
N ASN A 28 24.22 4.23 -10.58
CA ASN A 28 24.38 5.40 -9.71
C ASN A 28 23.19 5.52 -8.72
N PRO A 29 23.02 4.53 -7.81
CA PRO A 29 21.87 4.46 -6.92
C PRO A 29 21.76 5.68 -5.99
N LYS A 30 22.88 6.29 -5.57
CA LYS A 30 22.86 7.47 -4.69
C LYS A 30 22.16 8.66 -5.36
N SER A 31 22.55 9.01 -6.60
CA SER A 31 21.91 10.10 -7.34
C SER A 31 20.48 9.74 -7.76
N ALA A 32 20.25 8.49 -8.19
CA ALA A 32 18.92 8.00 -8.54
C ALA A 32 17.94 8.10 -7.35
N LEU A 33 18.40 7.75 -6.15
CA LEU A 33 17.58 7.75 -4.93
C LEU A 33 17.12 9.14 -4.53
N VAL A 34 17.92 10.19 -4.77
CA VAL A 34 17.50 11.58 -4.51
C VAL A 34 16.27 11.92 -5.35
N THR A 35 16.35 11.71 -6.68
CA THR A 35 15.22 11.96 -7.59
C THR A 35 14.01 11.09 -7.27
N ALA A 36 14.21 9.80 -6.97
CA ALA A 36 13.13 8.90 -6.60
C ALA A 36 12.43 9.33 -5.30
N ARG A 37 13.20 9.70 -4.27
CA ARG A 37 12.66 10.20 -2.99
C ARG A 37 11.84 11.47 -3.18
N GLU A 38 12.30 12.40 -4.00
CA GLU A 38 11.52 13.60 -4.33
C GLU A 38 10.18 13.25 -5.00
N ALA A 39 10.15 12.27 -5.91
CA ALA A 39 8.91 11.81 -6.53
C ALA A 39 7.94 11.21 -5.51
N HIS A 40 8.45 10.35 -4.62
CA HIS A 40 7.65 9.77 -3.55
C HIS A 40 7.14 10.81 -2.55
N ALA A 41 7.98 11.78 -2.15
CA ALA A 41 7.58 12.88 -1.27
C ALA A 41 6.42 13.68 -1.88
N ARG A 42 6.56 14.14 -3.12
CA ARG A 42 5.50 14.86 -3.85
C ARG A 42 4.20 14.06 -3.95
N SER A 43 4.29 12.76 -4.23
CA SER A 43 3.09 11.91 -4.36
C SER A 43 2.30 11.77 -3.05
N ARG A 44 2.94 12.04 -1.91
CA ARG A 44 2.36 11.87 -0.58
C ARG A 44 1.90 13.18 0.04
N SER A 45 2.65 14.27 -0.19
CA SER A 45 2.31 15.59 0.35
C SER A 45 0.95 16.09 -0.11
N VAL A 46 0.53 15.77 -1.33
CA VAL A 46 -0.81 16.14 -1.86
C VAL A 46 -1.97 15.51 -1.08
N PHE A 47 -1.72 14.45 -0.31
CA PHE A 47 -2.71 13.79 0.55
C PHE A 47 -2.51 14.11 2.03
N GLY A 48 -1.56 14.97 2.40
CA GLY A 48 -1.20 15.24 3.79
C GLY A 48 -0.46 14.10 4.49
N LEU A 49 0.05 13.11 3.73
CA LEU A 49 0.80 11.99 4.27
C LEU A 49 2.27 12.37 4.49
N PRO A 50 2.97 11.83 5.52
CA PRO A 50 4.38 12.11 5.76
C PRO A 50 5.24 11.83 4.52
N GLU A 51 6.04 12.78 4.06
CA GLU A 51 6.82 12.66 2.81
C GLU A 51 7.88 11.55 2.85
N ARG A 52 8.43 11.32 4.05
CA ARG A 52 9.37 10.25 4.38
C ARG A 52 8.93 9.56 5.68
N PRO A 53 9.40 8.33 5.95
CA PRO A 53 9.23 7.73 7.26
C PRO A 53 9.68 8.70 8.37
N PRO A 54 8.83 8.97 9.40
CA PRO A 54 9.25 9.72 10.56
C PRO A 54 10.44 9.07 11.24
N ASP A 55 11.43 9.88 11.61
CA ASP A 55 12.68 9.46 12.24
C ASP A 55 13.10 10.49 13.28
N ASP A 56 12.15 10.87 14.15
CA ASP A 56 12.41 11.82 15.23
C ASP A 56 13.25 11.14 16.34
N PRO A 57 14.39 11.71 16.76
CA PRO A 57 15.20 11.16 17.85
C PRO A 57 14.46 10.99 19.18
N GLU A 58 13.46 11.84 19.45
CA GLU A 58 12.61 11.78 20.64
C GLU A 58 11.24 11.13 20.35
N GLY A 59 11.03 10.65 19.11
CA GLY A 59 9.80 10.02 18.67
C GLY A 59 9.59 8.63 19.25
N VAL A 60 8.32 8.23 19.39
CA VAL A 60 7.94 6.89 19.84
C VAL A 60 8.22 5.88 18.72
N PRO A 61 8.98 4.80 18.98
CA PRO A 61 9.35 3.82 17.95
C PRO A 61 8.17 2.91 17.57
N CYS A 62 8.05 2.62 16.27
CA CYS A 62 7.06 1.71 15.68
C CYS A 62 7.78 0.70 14.77
N ASP A 63 7.79 -0.57 15.16
CA ASP A 63 8.54 -1.67 14.52
C ASP A 63 7.66 -2.62 13.69
N LEU A 64 6.39 -2.28 13.46
CA LEU A 64 5.42 -3.15 12.77
C LEU A 64 5.71 -3.38 11.27
N CYS A 65 6.59 -2.58 10.66
CA CYS A 65 6.94 -2.73 9.24
C CYS A 65 8.34 -2.17 8.97
N VAL A 66 8.81 -2.40 7.73
CA VAL A 66 10.14 -1.99 7.25
C VAL A 66 10.45 -0.48 7.35
N ASN A 67 9.45 0.37 7.62
CA ASN A 67 9.69 1.80 7.77
C ASN A 67 10.24 2.19 9.15
N GLU A 68 10.11 1.32 10.17
CA GLU A 68 10.68 1.50 11.51
C GLU A 68 10.56 2.94 12.05
N CYS A 69 9.36 3.52 11.96
CA CYS A 69 9.17 4.95 12.19
C CYS A 69 9.47 5.32 13.65
N ARG A 70 10.12 6.45 13.86
CA ARG A 70 10.17 7.15 15.16
C ARG A 70 9.25 8.36 15.07
N ILE A 71 8.04 8.23 15.61
CA ILE A 71 6.93 9.16 15.37
C ILE A 71 6.94 10.24 16.45
N PRO A 72 7.09 11.54 16.10
CA PRO A 72 7.07 12.62 17.08
C PRO A 72 5.71 12.73 17.78
N GLU A 73 5.68 13.37 18.95
CA GLU A 73 4.44 13.65 19.68
C GLU A 73 3.44 14.44 18.80
N ASN A 74 2.17 14.05 18.80
CA ASN A 74 1.13 14.53 17.88
C ASN A 74 1.43 14.32 16.38
N GLY A 75 2.42 13.47 16.06
CA GLY A 75 2.80 13.12 14.70
C GLY A 75 2.10 11.86 14.19
N THR A 76 2.20 11.64 12.87
CA THR A 76 1.64 10.47 12.20
C THR A 76 2.75 9.62 11.57
N GLY A 77 2.65 8.31 11.72
CA GLY A 77 3.53 7.33 11.07
C GLY A 77 3.40 7.33 9.55
N TYR A 78 4.36 6.72 8.87
CA TYR A 78 4.38 6.69 7.39
C TYR A 78 3.13 6.05 6.76
N CYS A 79 2.46 5.14 7.47
CA CYS A 79 1.23 4.50 6.98
C CYS A 79 0.00 5.42 7.03
N GLY A 80 0.03 6.52 7.79
CA GLY A 80 -1.10 7.44 7.97
C GLY A 80 -2.18 6.99 8.97
N VAL A 81 -2.04 5.81 9.58
CA VAL A 81 -3.06 5.22 10.49
C VAL A 81 -2.54 4.92 11.90
N ARG A 82 -1.30 5.29 12.16
CA ARG A 82 -0.67 5.25 13.48
C ARG A 82 -0.24 6.66 13.82
N GLU A 83 -0.60 7.14 14.99
CA GLU A 83 -0.23 8.47 15.46
C GLU A 83 0.23 8.40 16.91
N THR A 84 1.04 9.35 17.32
CA THR A 84 1.48 9.44 18.72
C THR A 84 0.59 10.42 19.46
N ARG A 85 0.07 10.00 20.62
CA ARG A 85 -0.68 10.83 21.56
C ARG A 85 -0.30 10.45 22.99
N GLU A 86 0.03 11.43 23.80
CA GLU A 86 0.38 11.24 25.22
C GLU A 86 1.53 10.24 25.39
N GLY A 87 2.55 10.32 24.51
CA GLY A 87 3.72 9.43 24.54
C GLY A 87 3.45 7.99 24.11
N SER A 88 2.27 7.68 23.55
CA SER A 88 1.90 6.33 23.11
C SER A 88 1.39 6.33 21.66
N ILE A 89 1.58 5.22 20.95
CA ILE A 89 1.04 5.05 19.60
C ILE A 89 -0.44 4.62 19.70
N VAL A 90 -1.31 5.38 19.05
CA VAL A 90 -2.74 5.09 18.89
C VAL A 90 -3.10 4.91 17.40
N GLY A 91 -4.36 4.56 17.11
CA GLY A 91 -4.86 4.33 15.75
C GLY A 91 -5.52 2.97 15.60
N VAL A 92 -5.33 2.33 14.44
CA VAL A 92 -5.93 1.01 14.13
C VAL A 92 -5.34 -0.13 14.98
N SER A 93 -6.13 -1.19 15.15
CA SER A 93 -5.78 -2.40 15.90
C SER A 93 -6.17 -3.66 15.11
N PRO A 94 -5.78 -4.87 15.54
CA PRO A 94 -6.24 -6.11 14.92
C PRO A 94 -7.78 -6.28 14.91
N SER A 95 -8.49 -5.64 15.84
CA SER A 95 -9.95 -5.70 15.96
C SER A 95 -10.67 -4.50 15.34
N GLN A 96 -9.93 -3.49 14.85
CA GLN A 96 -10.52 -2.26 14.30
C GLN A 96 -9.60 -1.65 13.22
N GLY A 97 -10.07 -1.67 11.97
CA GLY A 97 -9.30 -1.23 10.81
C GLY A 97 -10.02 -0.15 10.00
N LYS A 98 -9.26 0.57 9.17
CA LYS A 98 -9.81 1.45 8.12
C LYS A 98 -9.79 0.71 6.79
N LEU A 99 -10.97 0.34 6.29
CA LEU A 99 -11.07 -0.47 5.07
C LEU A 99 -12.42 -0.26 4.37
N SER A 100 -12.46 -0.65 3.09
CA SER A 100 -13.68 -0.87 2.33
C SER A 100 -13.76 -2.33 1.93
N TRP A 101 -14.95 -2.88 1.81
CA TRP A 101 -15.15 -4.27 1.44
C TRP A 101 -16.37 -4.45 0.54
N TYR A 102 -16.37 -5.53 -0.23
CA TYR A 102 -17.52 -5.98 -1.01
C TYR A 102 -17.44 -7.49 -1.24
N ARG A 103 -18.57 -8.11 -1.61
CA ARG A 103 -18.60 -9.49 -2.06
C ARG A 103 -18.27 -9.54 -3.55
N ASP A 104 -17.16 -10.18 -3.90
CA ASP A 104 -16.68 -10.30 -5.28
C ASP A 104 -17.12 -11.65 -5.85
N PRO A 105 -17.93 -11.71 -6.92
CA PRO A 105 -18.36 -12.96 -7.54
C PRO A 105 -17.18 -13.82 -8.03
N LEU A 106 -17.33 -15.13 -7.93
CA LEU A 106 -16.40 -16.11 -8.48
C LEU A 106 -16.88 -16.64 -9.84
N PRO A 107 -15.96 -16.86 -10.82
CA PRO A 107 -14.53 -16.56 -10.76
C PRO A 107 -14.24 -15.05 -10.76
N SER A 108 -13.30 -14.66 -9.91
CA SER A 108 -12.98 -13.25 -9.61
C SER A 108 -11.86 -12.77 -10.53
N ASN A 109 -11.72 -11.46 -10.73
CA ASN A 109 -10.55 -10.89 -11.42
C ASN A 109 -9.26 -10.94 -10.57
N CYS A 110 -9.27 -11.69 -9.46
CA CYS A 110 -8.13 -11.94 -8.61
C CYS A 110 -6.92 -12.39 -9.45
N VAL A 111 -5.76 -11.76 -9.23
CA VAL A 111 -4.50 -12.09 -9.91
C VAL A 111 -4.08 -13.56 -9.67
N ALA A 112 -4.57 -14.15 -8.57
CA ALA A 112 -4.33 -15.55 -8.21
C ALA A 112 -5.44 -16.51 -8.65
N ASP A 113 -6.47 -16.08 -9.41
CA ASP A 113 -7.61 -16.92 -9.80
C ASP A 113 -7.16 -18.25 -10.43
N TRP A 114 -6.17 -18.20 -11.32
CA TRP A 114 -5.61 -19.36 -12.02
C TRP A 114 -4.88 -20.39 -11.13
N VAL A 115 -4.58 -20.07 -9.86
CA VAL A 115 -4.05 -21.01 -8.85
C VAL A 115 -4.98 -21.19 -7.66
N CYS A 116 -6.06 -20.40 -7.57
CA CYS A 116 -6.98 -20.43 -6.45
C CYS A 116 -7.89 -21.67 -6.56
N PRO A 117 -8.12 -22.43 -5.48
CA PRO A 117 -9.13 -23.48 -5.47
C PRO A 117 -10.51 -22.98 -5.91
N GLY A 118 -10.88 -21.76 -5.54
CA GLY A 118 -12.15 -21.13 -5.96
C GLY A 118 -12.24 -20.83 -7.47
N GLY A 119 -11.11 -20.62 -8.14
CA GLY A 119 -11.06 -20.40 -9.60
C GLY A 119 -10.83 -21.68 -10.42
N THR A 120 -10.27 -22.72 -9.81
CA THR A 120 -9.79 -23.93 -10.53
C THR A 120 -10.47 -25.23 -10.12
N GLY A 121 -11.06 -25.31 -8.93
CA GLY A 121 -11.55 -26.54 -8.32
C GLY A 121 -10.45 -27.45 -7.74
N ALA A 122 -9.20 -26.97 -7.69
CA ALA A 122 -8.08 -27.77 -7.21
C ALA A 122 -8.27 -28.18 -5.74
N GLY A 123 -8.09 -29.49 -5.46
CA GLY A 123 -8.25 -30.03 -4.11
C GLY A 123 -9.69 -30.28 -3.67
N TYR A 124 -10.66 -30.28 -4.59
CA TYR A 124 -12.03 -30.69 -4.29
C TYR A 124 -12.09 -32.13 -3.71
N PRO A 125 -12.84 -32.39 -2.62
CA PRO A 125 -13.73 -31.46 -1.90
C PRO A 125 -13.10 -30.74 -0.70
N GLU A 126 -11.84 -30.96 -0.39
CA GLU A 126 -11.19 -30.42 0.83
C GLU A 126 -10.99 -28.90 0.75
N PHE A 127 -10.57 -28.40 -0.43
CA PHE A 127 -10.19 -27.00 -0.63
C PHE A 127 -11.10 -26.22 -1.59
N ALA A 128 -12.06 -26.89 -2.23
CA ALA A 128 -12.98 -26.29 -3.19
C ALA A 128 -14.41 -26.85 -3.03
N ARG A 129 -15.40 -26.08 -3.46
CA ARG A 129 -16.83 -26.45 -3.42
C ARG A 129 -17.30 -27.31 -4.59
N CYS A 130 -16.60 -27.27 -5.72
CA CYS A 130 -16.86 -28.07 -6.91
C CYS A 130 -15.53 -28.43 -7.61
N PRO A 131 -15.50 -29.47 -8.46
CA PRO A 131 -14.33 -29.81 -9.27
C PRO A 131 -14.20 -28.88 -10.50
N GLY A 132 -14.26 -27.57 -10.27
CA GLY A 132 -14.13 -26.50 -11.26
C GLY A 132 -14.23 -25.11 -10.60
N PRO A 133 -14.34 -24.03 -11.40
CA PRO A 133 -14.58 -22.69 -10.87
C PRO A 133 -15.87 -22.65 -10.02
N GLU A 134 -15.82 -21.98 -8.87
CA GLU A 134 -16.93 -21.87 -7.93
C GLU A 134 -17.97 -20.82 -8.39
N GLU A 135 -18.52 -21.01 -9.59
CA GLU A 135 -19.53 -20.13 -10.17
C GLU A 135 -20.73 -19.96 -9.22
N GLY A 136 -21.18 -18.71 -9.07
CA GLY A 136 -22.27 -18.35 -8.16
C GLY A 136 -21.87 -18.22 -6.68
N CYS A 137 -20.61 -18.53 -6.33
CA CYS A 137 -20.04 -18.17 -5.03
C CYS A 137 -19.46 -16.75 -5.06
N THR A 138 -19.11 -16.23 -3.88
CA THR A 138 -18.45 -14.92 -3.74
C THR A 138 -17.27 -15.01 -2.79
N ASN A 139 -16.19 -14.29 -3.07
CA ASN A 139 -15.17 -13.98 -2.06
C ASN A 139 -15.57 -12.72 -1.26
N LEU A 140 -14.91 -12.51 -0.13
CA LEU A 140 -14.91 -11.22 0.55
C LEU A 140 -13.65 -10.44 0.16
N ALA A 141 -13.81 -9.37 -0.62
CA ALA A 141 -12.72 -8.52 -1.04
C ALA A 141 -12.55 -7.36 -0.05
N VAL A 142 -11.36 -7.22 0.54
CA VAL A 142 -11.06 -6.22 1.58
C VAL A 142 -9.94 -5.29 1.13
N PHE A 143 -10.18 -3.99 1.21
CA PHE A 143 -9.28 -2.93 0.75
C PHE A 143 -8.95 -1.99 1.89
N PHE A 144 -7.73 -2.09 2.42
CA PHE A 144 -7.26 -1.20 3.48
C PHE A 144 -7.06 0.23 2.96
N HIS A 145 -7.41 1.20 3.81
CA HIS A 145 -7.22 2.64 3.53
C HIS A 145 -5.82 3.15 3.88
N ALA A 146 -4.84 2.25 3.97
CA ALA A 146 -3.46 2.56 4.31
C ALA A 146 -2.50 1.57 3.66
N CYS A 147 -1.27 2.01 3.40
CA CYS A 147 -0.20 1.16 2.90
C CYS A 147 1.13 1.58 3.52
N THR A 148 1.97 0.61 3.87
CA THR A 148 3.34 0.83 4.34
C THR A 148 4.31 1.12 3.20
N PHE A 149 3.90 0.86 1.95
CA PHE A 149 4.66 1.19 0.74
C PHE A 149 4.10 2.43 0.03
N ASN A 150 4.86 2.95 -0.93
CA ASN A 150 4.43 4.05 -1.78
C ASN A 150 4.68 3.77 -3.28
N CYS A 151 3.97 2.81 -3.86
CA CYS A 151 4.04 2.56 -5.30
C CYS A 151 3.47 3.77 -6.07
N LEU A 152 4.29 4.40 -6.93
CA LEU A 152 3.89 5.58 -7.71
C LEU A 152 2.75 5.29 -8.69
N TYR A 153 2.63 4.04 -9.16
CA TYR A 153 1.60 3.58 -10.09
C TYR A 153 0.68 2.52 -9.45
N CYS A 154 0.35 2.71 -8.16
CA CYS A 154 -0.55 1.82 -7.44
C CYS A 154 -1.95 1.82 -8.07
N GLN A 155 -2.49 0.64 -8.38
CA GLN A 155 -3.86 0.51 -8.93
C GLN A 155 -4.93 0.84 -7.89
N ASN A 156 -4.63 0.66 -6.60
CA ASN A 156 -5.55 0.96 -5.50
C ASN A 156 -5.29 2.34 -4.88
N TRP A 157 -4.70 3.29 -5.62
CA TRP A 157 -4.24 4.58 -5.09
C TRP A 157 -5.30 5.38 -4.33
N GLN A 158 -6.59 5.16 -4.62
CA GLN A 158 -7.74 5.83 -4.00
C GLN A 158 -7.78 5.66 -2.48
N TYR A 159 -7.09 4.64 -1.94
CA TYR A 159 -6.95 4.45 -0.49
C TYR A 159 -6.44 5.73 0.21
N ARG A 160 -5.59 6.52 -0.47
CA ARG A 160 -5.01 7.76 0.06
C ARG A 160 -6.05 8.84 0.35
N LEU A 161 -7.19 8.81 -0.34
CA LEU A 161 -8.33 9.70 -0.09
C LEU A 161 -9.08 9.35 1.20
N LYS A 162 -8.90 8.12 1.68
CA LYS A 162 -9.60 7.56 2.85
C LYS A 162 -8.71 7.39 4.07
N THR A 163 -7.39 7.54 3.95
CA THR A 163 -6.45 7.32 5.06
C THR A 163 -6.79 8.14 6.30
N PHE A 164 -7.20 9.40 6.13
CA PHE A 164 -7.57 10.30 7.22
C PHE A 164 -9.08 10.34 7.52
N ASP A 165 -9.89 9.52 6.85
CA ASP A 165 -11.29 9.33 7.22
C ASP A 165 -11.34 8.69 8.62
N PRO A 166 -12.11 9.23 9.59
CA PRO A 166 -12.18 8.66 10.93
C PRO A 166 -12.95 7.33 10.99
N ALA A 167 -13.68 6.95 9.93
CA ALA A 167 -14.45 5.72 9.90
C ALA A 167 -13.56 4.47 10.06
N THR A 168 -14.02 3.55 10.91
CA THR A 168 -13.38 2.25 11.13
C THR A 168 -14.42 1.15 11.10
N SER A 169 -13.96 -0.08 10.85
CA SER A 169 -14.77 -1.29 10.83
C SER A 169 -14.15 -2.37 11.68
N THR A 170 -14.98 -3.24 12.24
CA THR A 170 -14.57 -4.45 12.97
C THR A 170 -14.75 -5.67 12.07
N PRO A 171 -14.11 -6.82 12.36
CA PRO A 171 -14.31 -8.05 11.61
C PRO A 171 -15.78 -8.50 11.50
N GLU A 172 -16.60 -8.19 12.50
CA GLU A 172 -18.02 -8.52 12.53
C GLU A 172 -18.82 -7.71 11.49
N ASP A 173 -18.39 -6.49 11.14
CA ASP A 173 -19.03 -5.67 10.10
C ASP A 173 -18.88 -6.27 8.69
N LEU A 174 -17.94 -7.21 8.51
CA LEU A 174 -17.62 -7.83 7.23
C LEU A 174 -18.43 -9.10 6.94
N LEU A 175 -19.15 -9.63 7.94
CA LEU A 175 -19.93 -10.87 7.85
C LEU A 175 -21.27 -10.66 7.13
#